data_AF-A0A917PET5-F1
#
_entry.id   AF-A0A917PET5-F1
#
_cell.length_a   1.000
_cell.length_b   1.000
_cell.length_c   1.000
_cell.angle_alpha   90.00
_cell.angle_beta   90.00
_cell.angle_gamma   90.00
#
_symmetry.space_group_name_H-M   'P 1'
#
loop_
_entity.id
_entity.type
_entity.pdbx_description
1 polymer ?
#
loop_
_entity_poly.entity_id
_entity_poly.type
_entity_poly.pdbx_seq_one_letter_code
_entity_poly.pdbx_strand_id
1 'polypeptide(L)'
;MMLGVTAEQIATRDAELSVLTGSLGYLFNRPEPREVFTQFIEGLLAELSRKNGWTLSQRAGHVTADRMQWLLNGSVWDADRLRDAVCDYVAQHQGDADASLVIDDTQAQKKGTRSVGGPSSTAD
;
A
#
# COMPACT_ATOMS: atom_id res chain seq x y z
N MET A 1 -17.79 22.64 7.49
CA MET A 1 -16.62 23.10 8.28
C MET A 1 -15.55 22.03 8.09
N MET A 2 -14.56 22.30 7.23
CA MET A 2 -13.46 21.36 6.97
C MET A 2 -12.41 21.61 8.05
N LEU A 3 -12.25 20.68 8.99
CA LEU A 3 -11.17 20.76 9.98
C LEU A 3 -9.85 20.77 9.20
N GLY A 4 -9.15 21.91 9.21
CA GLY A 4 -7.87 22.04 8.53
C GLY A 4 -6.86 21.12 9.20
N VAL A 5 -6.32 20.18 8.44
CA VAL A 5 -5.21 19.33 8.89
C VAL A 5 -3.99 20.22 9.09
N THR A 6 -3.40 20.22 10.28
CA THR A 6 -2.21 21.03 10.58
C THR A 6 -0.94 20.35 10.06
N ALA A 7 0.11 21.14 9.81
CA ALA A 7 1.42 20.60 9.40
C ALA A 7 2.00 19.62 10.44
N GLU A 8 1.70 19.85 11.73
CA GLU A 8 2.07 18.97 12.83
C GLU A 8 1.31 17.63 12.78
N GLN A 9 0.02 17.65 12.45
CA GLN A 9 -0.76 16.42 12.22
C GLN A 9 -0.26 15.63 11.01
N ILE A 10 0.16 16.32 9.93
CA ILE A 10 0.77 15.66 8.76
C ILE A 10 2.10 15.02 9.12
N ALA A 11 2.99 15.76 9.80
CA ALA A 11 4.30 15.25 10.19
C ALA A 11 4.21 14.08 11.20
N THR A 12 3.27 14.16 12.15
CA THR A 12 3.02 13.07 13.11
C THR A 12 2.54 11.81 12.38
N ARG A 13 1.61 11.96 11.43
CA ARG A 13 1.14 10.85 10.61
C ARG A 13 2.27 10.22 9.79
N ASP A 14 3.15 11.03 9.19
CA ASP A 14 4.27 10.51 8.39
C ASP A 14 5.27 9.75 9.28
N ALA A 15 5.54 10.23 10.49
CA ALA A 15 6.38 9.55 11.46
C ALA A 15 5.77 8.22 11.95
N GLU A 16 4.48 8.23 12.32
CA GLU A 16 3.74 7.02 12.73
C GLU A 16 3.71 5.98 11.62
N LEU A 17 3.49 6.41 10.37
CA LEU A 17 3.48 5.55 9.21
C LEU A 17 4.87 4.95 8.93
N SER A 18 5.93 5.74 9.11
CA SER A 18 7.31 5.26 8.99
C SER A 18 7.63 4.21 10.05
N VAL A 19 7.20 4.42 11.30
CA VAL A 19 7.35 3.44 12.39
C VAL A 19 6.58 2.15 12.08
N LEU A 20 5.31 2.27 11.67
CA LEU A 20 4.48 1.11 11.32
C LEU A 20 5.08 0.32 10.16
N THR A 21 5.39 0.96 9.04
CA THR A 21 6.01 0.30 7.89
C THR A 21 7.40 -0.25 8.22
N GLY A 22 8.13 0.40 9.12
CA GLY A 22 9.39 -0.10 9.67
C GLY A 22 9.24 -1.39 10.48
N SER A 23 8.18 -1.50 11.29
CA SER A 23 7.87 -2.70 12.07
C SER A 23 7.54 -3.91 11.18
N LEU A 24 7.03 -3.67 9.98
CA LEU A 24 6.72 -4.68 8.97
C LEU A 24 7.95 -5.11 8.15
N GLY A 25 9.14 -4.55 8.43
CA GLY A 25 10.36 -4.81 7.68
C GLY A 25 10.77 -6.28 7.62
N TYR A 26 10.37 -7.10 8.60
CA TYR A 26 10.65 -8.55 8.63
C TYR A 26 9.94 -9.34 7.52
N LEU A 27 8.94 -8.74 6.86
CA LEU A 27 8.23 -9.34 5.72
C LEU A 27 9.05 -9.30 4.42
N PHE A 28 10.12 -8.49 4.40
CA PHE A 28 10.98 -8.31 3.23
C PHE A 28 12.34 -8.94 3.48
N ASN A 29 12.78 -9.79 2.56
CA ASN A 29 14.11 -10.40 2.63
C ASN A 29 15.25 -9.43 2.24
N ARG A 30 14.91 -8.26 1.70
CA ARG A 30 15.86 -7.26 1.18
C ARG A 30 15.45 -5.84 1.58
N PRO A 31 16.41 -4.92 1.76
CA PRO A 31 16.12 -3.54 2.13
C PRO A 31 15.42 -2.73 1.01
N GLU A 32 15.72 -2.99 -0.26
CA GLU A 32 15.17 -2.20 -1.37
C GLU A 32 13.64 -2.33 -1.51
N PRO A 33 13.01 -3.54 -1.47
CA PRO A 33 11.56 -3.68 -1.42
C PRO A 33 10.91 -2.96 -0.22
N ARG A 34 11.57 -2.95 0.94
CA ARG A 34 11.05 -2.32 2.16
C ARG A 34 10.94 -0.80 2.00
N GLU A 35 11.97 -0.16 1.45
CA GLU A 35 11.94 1.29 1.17
C GLU A 35 10.84 1.65 0.18
N VAL A 36 10.72 0.88 -0.90
CA VAL A 36 9.68 1.11 -1.92
C VAL A 36 8.28 0.84 -1.35
N PHE A 37 8.14 -0.11 -0.42
CA PHE A 37 6.89 -0.37 0.27
C PHE A 37 6.42 0.82 1.11
N THR A 38 7.29 1.41 1.92
CA THR A 38 6.95 2.62 2.69
C THR A 38 6.48 3.74 1.77
N GLN A 39 7.22 4.01 0.69
CA GLN A 39 6.86 5.03 -0.31
C GLN A 39 5.53 4.71 -1.02
N PHE A 40 5.26 3.43 -1.27
CA PHE A 40 4.01 2.98 -1.86
C PHE A 40 2.82 3.25 -0.94
N ILE A 41 2.91 2.91 0.35
CA ILE A 41 1.86 3.16 1.35
C ILE A 41 1.64 4.66 1.56
N GLU A 42 2.71 5.45 1.72
CA GLU A 42 2.63 6.92 1.76
C GLU A 42 1.88 7.43 0.52
N GLY A 43 2.27 6.92 -0.65
CA GLY A 43 1.65 7.07 -1.95
C GLY A 43 0.14 6.88 -1.93
N LEU A 44 -0.31 5.73 -1.42
CA LEU A 44 -1.72 5.36 -1.30
C LEU A 44 -2.49 6.24 -0.32
N LEU A 45 -1.84 6.82 0.69
CA LEU A 45 -2.51 7.62 1.71
C LEU A 45 -2.62 9.11 1.40
N ALA A 46 -1.94 9.63 0.38
CA ALA A 46 -2.15 11.05 0.03
C ALA A 46 -3.30 11.28 -0.94
N GLU A 47 -3.63 12.56 -1.00
CA GLU A 47 -4.61 13.20 -1.87
C GLU A 47 -4.12 13.28 -3.31
N LEU A 48 -3.89 12.12 -3.94
CA LEU A 48 -3.57 11.99 -5.35
C LEU A 48 -4.85 11.75 -6.15
N SER A 49 -5.02 12.51 -7.24
CA SER A 49 -6.16 12.36 -8.15
C SER A 49 -6.24 10.97 -8.79
N ARG A 50 -5.09 10.30 -9.00
CA ARG A 50 -5.02 8.93 -9.53
C ARG A 50 -3.87 8.14 -8.95
N LYS A 51 -4.17 7.07 -8.22
CA LYS A 51 -3.20 6.18 -7.58
C LYS A 51 -2.84 5.01 -8.52
N ASN A 52 -1.93 5.27 -9.46
CA ASN A 52 -1.35 4.23 -10.33
C ASN A 52 0.18 4.20 -10.15
N GLY A 53 0.84 3.12 -10.59
CA GLY A 53 2.28 2.94 -10.40
C GLY A 53 3.14 4.11 -10.89
N TRP A 54 2.74 4.80 -11.97
CA TRP A 54 3.44 5.97 -12.48
C TRP A 54 3.27 7.21 -11.58
N THR A 55 2.04 7.50 -11.13
CA THR A 55 1.80 8.61 -10.20
C THR A 55 2.50 8.40 -8.87
N LEU A 56 2.45 7.17 -8.33
CA LEU A 56 3.09 6.83 -7.06
C LEU A 56 4.62 6.92 -7.17
N SER A 57 5.18 6.49 -8.31
CA SER A 57 6.63 6.59 -8.56
C SER A 57 7.10 8.04 -8.66
N GLN A 58 6.38 8.89 -9.38
CA GLN A 58 6.70 10.32 -9.47
C GLN A 58 6.68 10.99 -8.09
N ARG A 59 5.67 10.67 -7.27
CA ARG A 59 5.62 11.20 -5.91
C ARG A 59 6.81 10.77 -5.07
N ALA A 60 7.25 9.53 -5.21
CA ALA A 60 8.41 8.99 -4.52
C ALA A 60 9.76 9.48 -5.09
N GLY A 61 9.74 10.35 -6.12
CA GLY A 61 10.96 10.86 -6.75
C GLY A 61 11.64 9.87 -7.70
N HIS A 62 10.98 8.77 -8.06
CA HIS A 62 11.53 7.78 -9.00
C HIS A 62 11.39 8.26 -10.44
N VAL A 63 12.43 8.00 -11.23
CA VAL A 63 12.46 8.33 -12.67
C VAL A 63 11.51 7.46 -13.48
N THR A 64 11.30 6.21 -13.06
CA THR A 64 10.45 5.22 -13.76
C THR A 64 9.50 4.53 -12.80
N ALA A 65 8.49 3.83 -13.35
CA ALA A 65 7.55 3.03 -12.58
C ALA A 65 8.11 1.67 -12.14
N ASP A 66 9.32 1.32 -12.54
CA ASP A 66 9.85 -0.04 -12.44
C ASP A 66 10.00 -0.50 -11.00
N ARG A 67 10.42 0.39 -10.09
CA ARG A 67 10.55 0.06 -8.67
C ARG A 67 9.21 -0.30 -8.04
N MET A 68 8.16 0.49 -8.33
CA MET A 68 6.80 0.21 -7.85
C MET A 68 6.22 -1.05 -8.50
N GLN A 69 6.47 -1.28 -9.79
CA GLN A 69 6.04 -2.50 -10.47
C GLN A 69 6.77 -3.73 -9.94
N TRP A 70 8.06 -3.61 -9.65
CA TRP A 70 8.86 -4.68 -9.09
C TRP A 70 8.43 -5.00 -7.66
N LEU A 71 8.10 -4.00 -6.83
CA LEU A 71 7.48 -4.23 -5.52
C LEU A 71 6.19 -5.07 -5.64
N LEU A 72 5.35 -4.81 -6.65
CA LEU A 72 4.06 -5.48 -6.77
C LEU A 72 4.13 -6.86 -7.43
N ASN A 73 5.05 -7.04 -8.39
CA ASN A 73 5.06 -8.22 -9.27
C ASN A 73 6.35 -9.05 -9.21
N GLY A 74 7.44 -8.49 -8.66
CA GLY A 74 8.78 -9.07 -8.79
C GLY A 74 9.56 -9.26 -7.49
N SER A 75 9.12 -8.65 -6.38
CA SER A 75 9.74 -8.83 -5.07
C SER A 75 9.08 -9.97 -4.30
N VAL A 76 9.86 -10.66 -3.48
CA VAL A 76 9.37 -11.74 -2.61
C VAL A 76 8.96 -11.13 -1.28
N TRP A 77 7.66 -11.03 -1.06
CA TRP A 77 7.01 -10.71 0.22
C TRP A 77 5.68 -11.44 0.30
N ASP A 78 5.20 -11.65 1.52
CA ASP A 78 4.00 -12.43 1.80
C ASP A 78 2.83 -11.49 2.11
N ALA A 79 1.87 -11.45 1.19
CA ALA A 79 0.69 -10.58 1.31
C ALA A 79 -0.26 -11.03 2.43
N ASP A 80 -0.36 -12.32 2.70
CA ASP A 80 -1.17 -12.85 3.80
C ASP A 80 -0.56 -12.45 5.14
N ARG A 81 0.77 -12.61 5.29
CA ARG A 81 1.47 -12.15 6.49
C ARG A 81 1.41 -10.64 6.68
N LEU A 82 1.45 -9.86 5.60
CA LEU A 82 1.25 -8.42 5.68
C LEU A 82 -0.15 -8.08 6.20
N ARG A 83 -1.19 -8.72 5.65
CA ARG A 83 -2.58 -8.54 6.09
C ARG A 83 -2.73 -8.87 7.57
N ASP A 84 -2.20 -10.02 7.99
CA ASP A 84 -2.33 -10.51 9.36
C ASP A 84 -1.63 -9.54 10.34
N ALA A 85 -0.42 -9.09 10.00
CA ALA A 85 0.31 -8.12 10.81
C ALA A 85 -0.42 -6.76 10.93
N VAL A 86 -1.07 -6.30 9.86
CA VAL A 86 -1.89 -5.08 9.89
C VAL A 86 -3.15 -5.28 10.73
N CYS A 87 -3.80 -6.45 10.62
CA CYS A 87 -4.97 -6.78 11.46
C CYS A 87 -4.59 -6.80 12.94
N ASP A 88 -3.46 -7.41 13.29
CA ASP A 88 -2.94 -7.43 14.65
C ASP A 88 -2.63 -6.02 15.17
N TYR A 89 -1.99 -5.18 14.35
CA TYR A 89 -1.74 -3.78 14.69
C TYR A 89 -3.04 -3.02 14.98
N VAL A 90 -4.05 -3.15 14.11
CA VAL A 90 -5.35 -2.50 14.29
C VAL A 90 -6.04 -3.03 15.55
N ALA A 91 -6.06 -4.34 15.77
CA ALA A 91 -6.66 -4.94 16.96
C ALA A 91 -6.00 -4.45 18.26
N GLN A 92 -4.68 -4.24 18.27
CA GLN A 92 -3.97 -3.74 19.44
C GLN A 92 -4.23 -2.26 19.74
N HIS A 93 -4.46 -1.44 18.71
CA HIS A 93 -4.58 0.02 18.85
C HIS A 93 -6.02 0.54 18.83
N GLN A 94 -6.95 -0.25 18.29
CA GLN A 94 -8.37 0.10 18.14
C GLN A 94 -9.29 -0.96 18.77
N GLY A 95 -8.72 -2.00 19.40
CA GLY A 95 -9.47 -3.05 20.07
C GLY A 95 -10.15 -2.55 21.32
N ASP A 96 -11.47 -2.45 21.26
CA ASP A 96 -12.35 -2.52 22.43
C ASP A 96 -12.88 -3.97 22.51
N ALA A 97 -13.11 -4.51 23.72
CA ALA A 97 -13.70 -5.83 23.89
C ALA A 97 -15.07 -5.95 23.20
N ASP A 98 -15.75 -4.81 22.97
CA ASP A 98 -17.04 -4.72 22.28
C ASP A 98 -16.94 -4.30 20.80
N ALA A 99 -15.73 -4.10 20.25
CA ALA A 99 -15.55 -3.68 18.86
C ALA A 99 -15.65 -4.85 17.86
N SER A 100 -16.31 -4.62 16.73
CA SER A 100 -16.32 -5.54 15.59
C SER A 100 -15.51 -4.96 14.43
N LEU A 101 -14.50 -5.69 13.95
CA LEU A 101 -13.72 -5.33 12.76
C LEU A 101 -14.48 -5.77 11.51
N VAL A 102 -14.88 -4.80 10.68
CA VAL A 102 -15.49 -5.06 9.37
C VAL A 102 -14.44 -4.79 8.28
N ILE A 103 -13.96 -5.85 7.63
CA ILE A 103 -13.13 -5.76 6.43
C ILE A 103 -14.07 -5.95 5.25
N ASP A 104 -14.39 -4.86 4.54
CA ASP A 104 -15.08 -4.96 3.26
C ASP A 104 -14.06 -4.97 2.12
N ASP A 105 -14.14 -6.01 1.27
CA ASP A 105 -13.33 -6.11 0.07
C ASP A 105 -13.96 -5.22 -1.00
N THR A 106 -13.75 -3.90 -0.90
CA THR A 106 -14.19 -2.96 -1.93
C THR A 106 -13.27 -3.10 -3.16
N GLN A 107 -13.40 -4.19 -3.90
CA GLN A 107 -12.74 -4.35 -5.19
C GLN A 107 -13.37 -3.38 -6.18
N ALA A 108 -12.61 -2.37 -6.62
CA ALA A 108 -12.98 -1.59 -7.78
C ALA A 108 -12.96 -2.52 -9.02
N GLN A 109 -14.13 -2.92 -9.50
CA GLN A 109 -14.26 -3.78 -10.67
C GLN A 109 -13.49 -3.15 -11.85
N LYS A 110 -12.37 -3.76 -12.25
CA LYS A 110 -11.49 -3.25 -13.32
C LYS A 110 -12.13 -3.51 -14.69
N LYS A 111 -13.21 -2.81 -15.02
CA LYS A 111 -13.79 -2.80 -16.38
C LYS A 111 -13.03 -1.79 -17.24
N GLY A 112 -11.94 -2.25 -17.86
CA GLY A 112 -11.25 -1.51 -18.90
C GLY A 112 -10.85 -2.43 -20.04
N THR A 113 -11.34 -2.17 -21.25
CA THR A 113 -10.94 -2.81 -22.52
C THR A 113 -9.49 -2.51 -22.94
N ARG A 114 -8.69 -1.88 -22.06
CA ARG A 114 -7.27 -1.56 -22.23
C ARG A 114 -6.38 -2.24 -21.19
N SER A 115 -6.84 -3.36 -20.61
CA SER A 115 -5.99 -4.22 -19.80
C SER A 115 -5.45 -5.35 -20.68
N VAL A 116 -4.12 -5.41 -20.85
CA VAL A 116 -3.44 -6.56 -21.46
C VAL A 116 -3.47 -7.69 -20.44
N GLY A 117 -4.39 -8.62 -20.66
CA GLY A 117 -4.66 -9.77 -19.80
C GLY A 117 -5.79 -10.60 -20.42
N GLY A 118 -5.60 -11.02 -21.67
CA GLY A 118 -6.45 -12.02 -22.31
C GLY A 118 -5.78 -13.40 -22.18
N PRO A 119 -6.54 -14.49 -21.99
CA PRO A 119 -5.98 -15.83 -21.94
C PRO A 119 -5.33 -16.17 -23.28
N SER A 120 -4.10 -16.67 -23.27
CA SER A 120 -3.51 -17.36 -24.41
C SER A 120 -4.31 -18.64 -24.64
N SER A 121 -5.29 -18.57 -25.54
CA SER A 121 -5.91 -19.73 -26.18
C SER A 121 -4.80 -20.48 -26.92
N THR A 122 -4.26 -21.51 -26.26
CA THR A 122 -3.61 -22.62 -26.96
C THR A 122 -4.68 -23.70 -27.03
N ALA A 123 -5.20 -23.94 -28.23
CA ALA A 123 -5.98 -25.12 -28.54
C ALA A 123 -5.75 -25.40 -30.03
N ASP A 124 -4.95 -26.43 -30.26
CA ASP A 124 -4.76 -27.28 -31.47
C ASP A 124 -4.84 -26.65 -32.87
#